data_AF-A0A7Z8K0R1-F1
#
_entry.id   AF-A0A7Z8K0R1-F1
#
_cell.length_a   1.000
_cell.length_b   1.000
_cell.length_c   1.000
_cell.angle_alpha   90.00
_cell.angle_beta   90.00
_cell.angle_gamma   90.00
#
_symmetry.space_group_name_H-M   'P 1'
#
loop_
_entity.id
_entity.type
_entity.pdbx_description
1 polymer ?
#
loop_
_entity_poly.entity_id
_entity_poly.type
_entity_poly.pdbx_seq_one_letter_code
_entity_poly.pdbx_strand_id
1 'polypeptide(L)'
;PARRRWSAAVAALALLVAIAVPSTVAWRQAQRAAEAEARADRITALLAEPGAQVVSAPVTSGGTAVAVVTADAALVTATGVDAPGAGEVYQLWVMRDGSPVPDATTGVTDGTLQIRTDAYRTGDALALTVEPEGGSEQPTSEPVVVLAPA
;
A
#
# COMPACT_ATOMS: atom_id res chain seq x y z
N PRO A 1 -1.79 -44.53 43.01
CA PRO A 1 -1.61 -44.68 41.54
C PRO A 1 -2.24 -43.56 40.68
N ALA A 2 -3.41 -43.01 41.01
CA ALA A 2 -4.07 -41.98 40.21
C ALA A 2 -3.33 -40.62 40.17
N ARG A 3 -2.80 -40.15 41.32
CA ARG A 3 -2.12 -38.84 41.43
C ARG A 3 -0.84 -38.71 40.58
N ARG A 4 -0.15 -39.82 40.32
CA ARG A 4 1.10 -39.90 39.53
C ARG A 4 0.84 -39.92 38.01
N ARG A 5 -0.34 -40.40 37.60
CA ARG A 5 -0.76 -40.43 36.19
C ARG A 5 -1.25 -39.06 35.71
N TRP A 6 -1.88 -38.30 36.59
CA TRP A 6 -2.34 -36.94 36.29
C TRP A 6 -1.19 -35.94 36.19
N SER A 7 -0.17 -36.07 37.05
CA SER A 7 1.05 -35.25 36.98
C SER A 7 1.89 -35.55 35.72
N ALA A 8 1.95 -36.81 35.29
CA ALA A 8 2.61 -37.17 34.03
C ALA A 8 1.87 -36.62 32.78
N ALA A 9 0.53 -36.63 32.79
CA ALA A 9 -0.27 -36.09 31.69
C ALA A 9 -0.15 -34.56 31.57
N VAL A 10 -0.14 -33.84 32.70
CA VAL A 10 0.05 -32.37 32.73
C VAL A 10 1.47 -31.98 32.32
N ALA A 11 2.48 -32.73 32.75
CA ALA A 11 3.88 -32.48 32.35
C ALA A 11 4.11 -32.71 30.85
N ALA A 12 3.50 -33.75 30.26
CA ALA A 12 3.60 -34.03 28.83
C ALA A 12 2.91 -32.94 27.97
N LEU A 13 1.75 -32.44 28.40
CA LEU A 13 1.04 -31.36 27.71
C LEU A 13 1.83 -30.04 27.77
N ALA A 14 2.43 -29.72 28.93
CA ALA A 14 3.27 -28.53 29.10
C ALA A 14 4.53 -28.58 28.21
N LEU A 15 5.15 -29.76 28.04
CA LEU A 15 6.31 -29.93 27.16
C LEU A 15 5.94 -29.73 25.68
N LEU A 16 4.78 -30.25 25.24
CA LEU A 16 4.30 -30.08 23.87
C LEU A 16 3.96 -28.62 23.55
N VAL A 17 3.33 -27.89 24.48
CA VAL A 17 3.08 -26.44 24.34
C VAL A 17 4.41 -25.66 24.34
N ALA A 18 5.35 -26.02 25.21
CA ALA A 18 6.68 -25.38 25.27
C ALA A 18 7.56 -25.64 24.05
N ILE A 19 7.31 -26.68 23.25
CA ILE A 19 8.02 -26.98 21.98
C ILE A 19 7.25 -26.42 20.77
N ALA A 20 5.91 -26.40 20.80
CA ALA A 20 5.06 -25.90 19.71
C ALA A 20 4.98 -24.35 19.64
N VAL A 21 5.06 -23.66 20.78
CA VAL A 21 5.01 -22.18 20.80
C VAL A 21 6.31 -21.53 20.26
N PRO A 22 7.53 -21.97 20.62
CA PRO A 22 8.75 -21.41 20.04
C PRO A 22 8.88 -21.73 18.55
N SER A 23 8.45 -22.91 18.10
CA SER A 23 8.54 -23.31 16.69
C SER A 23 7.55 -22.55 15.79
N THR A 24 6.32 -22.29 16.25
CA THR A 24 5.36 -21.48 15.49
C THR A 24 5.71 -19.99 15.48
N VAL A 25 6.26 -19.45 16.56
CA VAL A 25 6.74 -18.06 16.60
C VAL A 25 7.98 -17.89 15.73
N ALA A 26 8.97 -18.78 15.83
CA ALA A 26 10.17 -18.74 14.99
C ALA A 26 9.85 -18.90 13.50
N TRP A 27 8.91 -19.78 13.15
CA TRP A 27 8.46 -19.94 11.76
C TRP A 27 7.73 -18.69 11.26
N ARG A 28 6.81 -18.11 12.05
CA ARG A 28 6.15 -16.84 11.69
C ARG A 28 7.17 -15.69 11.55
N GLN A 29 8.22 -15.69 12.36
CA GLN A 29 9.29 -14.69 12.26
C GLN A 29 10.13 -14.87 11.00
N ALA A 30 10.49 -16.12 10.66
CA ALA A 30 11.22 -16.44 9.44
C ALA A 30 10.40 -16.14 8.17
N GLN A 31 9.09 -16.39 8.19
CA GLN A 31 8.20 -16.04 7.08
C GLN A 31 8.10 -14.52 6.89
N ARG A 32 7.91 -13.77 7.98
CA ARG A 32 7.90 -12.30 7.91
C ARG A 32 9.24 -11.73 7.42
N ALA A 33 10.36 -12.32 7.83
CA ALA A 33 11.68 -11.92 7.37
C ALA A 33 11.83 -12.18 5.86
N ALA A 34 11.46 -13.37 5.38
CA ALA A 34 11.50 -13.71 3.96
C ALA A 34 10.55 -12.83 3.12
N GLU A 35 9.36 -12.50 3.64
CA GLU A 35 8.43 -11.57 3.00
C GLU A 35 8.98 -10.15 2.94
N ALA A 36 9.65 -9.68 4.01
CA ALA A 36 10.28 -8.38 4.06
C ALA A 36 11.48 -8.30 3.08
N GLU A 37 12.28 -9.35 3.01
CA GLU A 37 13.42 -9.47 2.09
C GLU A 37 12.94 -9.49 0.63
N ALA A 38 11.92 -10.29 0.30
CA ALA A 38 11.31 -10.32 -1.04
C ALA A 38 10.61 -9.00 -1.44
N ARG A 39 10.20 -8.18 -0.46
CA ARG A 39 9.71 -6.81 -0.71
C ARG A 39 10.88 -5.86 -0.97
N ALA A 40 11.94 -5.95 -0.18
CA ALA A 40 13.16 -5.15 -0.37
C ALA A 40 13.81 -5.42 -1.73
N ASP A 41 13.88 -6.68 -2.17
CA ASP A 41 14.42 -7.06 -3.47
C ASP A 41 13.58 -6.48 -4.63
N ARG A 42 12.25 -6.48 -4.51
CA ARG A 42 11.37 -5.87 -5.52
C ARG A 42 11.53 -4.36 -5.59
N ILE A 43 11.64 -3.69 -4.43
CA ILE A 43 11.91 -2.25 -4.38
C ILE A 43 13.29 -1.96 -4.98
N THR A 44 14.30 -2.78 -4.68
CA THR A 44 15.66 -2.63 -5.22
C THR A 44 15.70 -2.87 -6.72
N ALA A 45 14.97 -3.85 -7.23
CA ALA A 45 14.85 -4.11 -8.66
C ALA A 45 14.16 -2.96 -9.41
N LEU A 46 13.12 -2.36 -8.81
CA LEU A 46 12.48 -1.16 -9.36
C LEU A 46 13.41 0.05 -9.30
N LEU A 47 14.14 0.27 -8.21
CA LEU A 47 15.15 1.34 -8.09
C LEU A 47 16.35 1.14 -9.02
N ALA A 48 16.64 -0.10 -9.43
CA ALA A 48 17.69 -0.44 -10.37
C ALA A 48 17.26 -0.24 -11.83
N GLU A 49 15.97 0.00 -12.09
CA GLU A 49 15.47 0.30 -13.43
C GLU A 49 15.87 1.74 -13.81
N PRO A 50 16.58 1.93 -14.94
CA PRO A 50 17.03 3.25 -15.35
C PRO A 50 15.85 4.23 -15.48
N GLY A 51 15.77 5.20 -14.57
CA GLY A 51 14.75 6.25 -14.60
C GLY A 51 13.51 5.98 -13.75
N ALA A 52 13.41 4.85 -13.05
CA ALA A 52 12.35 4.66 -12.07
C ALA A 52 12.57 5.55 -10.84
N GLN A 53 11.54 6.27 -10.43
CA GLN A 53 11.59 7.12 -9.24
C GLN A 53 10.48 6.73 -8.27
N VAL A 54 10.77 6.88 -6.98
CA VAL A 54 9.78 6.73 -5.92
C VAL A 54 9.52 8.11 -5.34
N VAL A 55 8.26 8.55 -5.46
CA VAL A 55 7.80 9.83 -4.93
C VAL A 55 6.82 9.53 -3.80
N SER A 56 6.94 10.23 -2.68
CA SER A 56 5.98 10.10 -1.58
C SER A 56 5.51 11.46 -1.08
N ALA A 57 4.28 11.48 -0.58
CA ALA A 57 3.67 12.66 -0.01
C ALA A 57 2.65 12.28 1.08
N PRO A 58 2.45 13.13 2.08
CA PRO A 58 1.43 12.92 3.10
C PRO A 58 0.03 13.02 2.46
N VAL A 59 -0.89 12.18 2.93
CA VAL A 59 -2.32 12.32 2.63
C VAL A 59 -2.96 13.24 3.68
N THR A 60 -3.91 14.07 3.27
CA THR A 60 -4.64 15.00 4.17
C THR A 60 -5.28 14.31 5.40
N SER A 61 -5.72 13.06 5.28
CA SER A 61 -6.26 12.24 6.38
C SER A 61 -5.20 11.74 7.38
N GLY A 62 -3.93 12.11 7.21
CA GLY A 62 -2.80 11.68 8.05
C GLY A 62 -2.08 10.42 7.56
N GLY A 63 -2.49 9.91 6.40
CA GLY A 63 -1.87 8.77 5.72
C GLY A 63 -0.61 9.14 4.92
N THR A 64 -0.20 8.22 4.04
CA THR A 64 0.93 8.43 3.12
C THR A 64 0.59 7.83 1.76
N ALA A 65 0.91 8.57 0.70
CA ALA A 65 0.88 8.08 -0.66
C ALA A 65 2.29 7.91 -1.19
N VAL A 66 2.48 6.87 -2.01
CA VAL A 66 3.72 6.55 -2.70
C VAL A 66 3.38 6.29 -4.16
N ALA A 67 4.06 6.97 -5.07
CA ALA A 67 4.09 6.66 -6.49
C ALA A 67 5.43 6.01 -6.85
N VAL A 68 5.36 4.88 -7.54
CA VAL A 68 6.49 4.39 -8.35
C VAL A 68 6.23 4.84 -9.77
N VAL A 69 7.11 5.67 -10.32
CA VAL A 69 6.98 6.24 -11.67
C VAL A 69 8.08 5.72 -12.58
N THR A 70 7.77 5.49 -13.85
CA THR A 70 8.69 5.12 -14.94
C THR A 70 8.69 6.23 -16.00
N ALA A 71 9.19 5.97 -17.21
CA ALA A 71 9.11 6.94 -18.31
C ALA A 71 7.66 7.17 -18.82
N ASP A 72 6.80 6.17 -18.68
CA ASP A 72 5.50 6.06 -19.36
C ASP A 72 4.35 5.56 -18.46
N ALA A 73 4.62 5.17 -17.22
CA ALA A 73 3.63 4.66 -16.30
C ALA A 73 3.87 5.11 -14.87
N ALA A 74 2.83 5.02 -14.05
CA ALA A 74 2.94 5.18 -12.61
C ALA A 74 1.99 4.25 -11.86
N LEU A 75 2.45 3.73 -10.73
CA LEU A 75 1.63 3.01 -9.76
C LEU A 75 1.58 3.82 -8.46
N VAL A 76 0.39 4.29 -8.11
CA VAL A 76 0.15 5.02 -6.86
C VAL A 76 -0.47 4.07 -5.85
N THR A 77 0.07 4.04 -4.64
CA THR A 77 -0.51 3.37 -3.48
C THR A 77 -0.64 4.39 -2.35
N ALA A 78 -1.83 4.52 -1.77
CA ALA A 78 -2.05 5.39 -0.62
C ALA A 78 -2.67 4.60 0.54
N THR A 79 -2.15 4.82 1.74
CA THR A 79 -2.57 4.15 2.98
C THR A 79 -2.98 5.19 4.01
N GLY A 80 -3.92 4.84 4.89
CA GLY A 80 -4.48 5.78 5.86
C GLY A 80 -5.39 6.82 5.20
N VAL A 81 -6.03 6.45 4.09
CA VAL A 81 -7.04 7.27 3.40
C VAL A 81 -8.41 7.05 4.03
N ASP A 82 -9.23 8.09 4.08
CA ASP A 82 -10.63 7.95 4.47
C ASP A 82 -11.42 7.24 3.37
N ALA A 83 -12.44 6.47 3.77
CA ALA A 83 -13.39 5.93 2.80
C ALA A 83 -14.13 7.10 2.13
N PRO A 84 -14.25 7.10 0.79
CA PRO A 84 -15.01 8.14 0.11
C PRO A 84 -16.50 8.07 0.52
N GLY A 85 -17.22 9.17 0.40
CA GLY A 85 -18.63 9.23 0.71
C GLY A 85 -19.47 8.31 -0.19
N ALA A 86 -20.75 8.17 0.15
CA ALA A 86 -21.66 7.37 -0.67
C ALA A 86 -21.79 7.97 -2.08
N GLY A 87 -21.51 7.17 -3.12
CA GLY A 87 -21.51 7.63 -4.51
C GLY A 87 -20.26 8.42 -4.91
N GLU A 88 -19.17 8.30 -4.15
CA GLU A 88 -17.88 8.92 -4.45
C GLU A 88 -16.77 7.86 -4.62
N VAL A 89 -15.72 8.22 -5.35
CA VAL A 89 -14.53 7.42 -5.63
C VAL A 89 -13.29 8.30 -5.52
N TYR A 90 -12.11 7.69 -5.36
CA TYR A 90 -10.88 8.44 -5.60
C TYR A 90 -10.60 8.48 -7.10
N GLN A 91 -10.23 9.64 -7.62
CA GLN A 91 -9.77 9.79 -9.00
C GLN A 91 -8.30 10.22 -9.03
N LEU A 92 -7.54 9.57 -9.90
CA LEU A 92 -6.18 9.97 -10.23
C LEU A 92 -6.21 11.02 -11.34
N TRP A 93 -5.34 12.01 -11.18
CA TRP A 93 -5.08 13.04 -12.18
C TRP A 93 -3.60 13.00 -12.56
N VAL A 94 -3.33 13.03 -13.87
CA VAL A 94 -1.99 13.32 -14.38
C VAL A 94 -1.89 14.84 -14.55
N MET A 95 -1.07 15.47 -13.73
CA MET A 95 -0.84 16.91 -13.75
C MET A 95 0.24 17.21 -14.80
N ARG A 96 -0.21 17.64 -15.99
CA ARG A 96 0.66 17.95 -17.12
C ARG A 96 0.69 19.45 -17.37
N ASP A 97 1.87 20.04 -17.32
CA ASP A 97 2.07 21.49 -17.52
C ASP A 97 1.15 22.34 -16.60
N GLY A 98 0.90 21.85 -15.37
CA GLY A 98 0.00 22.47 -14.39
C GLY A 98 -1.49 22.24 -14.61
N SER A 99 -1.88 21.51 -15.67
CA SER A 99 -3.28 21.18 -15.96
C SER A 99 -3.61 19.75 -15.51
N PRO A 100 -4.76 19.52 -14.83
CA PRO A 100 -5.20 18.18 -14.48
C PRO A 100 -5.76 17.46 -15.71
N VAL A 101 -5.24 16.28 -16.02
CA VAL A 101 -5.80 15.36 -17.02
C VAL A 101 -6.52 14.23 -16.28
N PRO A 102 -7.83 14.02 -16.53
CA PRO A 102 -8.59 12.95 -15.87
C PRO A 102 -8.03 11.58 -16.26
N ASP A 103 -7.95 10.69 -15.28
CA ASP A 103 -7.48 9.33 -15.44
C ASP A 103 -8.38 8.36 -14.66
N ALA A 104 -7.83 7.19 -14.29
CA ALA A 104 -8.53 6.13 -13.60
C ALA A 104 -9.14 6.57 -12.26
N THR A 105 -10.19 5.84 -11.87
CA THR A 105 -10.82 5.93 -10.55
C THR A 105 -10.61 4.63 -9.77
N THR A 106 -10.58 4.70 -8.45
CA THR A 106 -10.51 3.53 -7.57
C THR A 106 -11.32 3.75 -6.28
N GLY A 107 -11.81 2.65 -5.71
CA GLY A 107 -12.30 2.63 -4.34
C GLY A 107 -11.18 2.46 -3.31
N VAL A 108 -11.59 2.36 -2.04
CA VAL A 108 -10.72 2.08 -0.89
C VAL A 108 -11.07 0.70 -0.31
N THR A 109 -10.06 -0.06 0.10
CA THR A 109 -10.20 -1.29 0.87
C THR A 109 -9.27 -1.21 2.08
N ASP A 110 -9.81 -1.38 3.29
CA ASP A 110 -9.06 -1.32 4.55
C ASP A 110 -8.15 -0.08 4.69
N GLY A 111 -8.69 1.10 4.35
CA GLY A 111 -7.96 2.37 4.40
C GLY A 111 -6.79 2.47 3.42
N THR A 112 -6.77 1.60 2.40
CA THR A 112 -5.76 1.56 1.34
C THR A 112 -6.42 1.68 -0.03
N LEU A 113 -5.80 2.43 -0.93
CA LEU A 113 -6.10 2.41 -2.36
C LEU A 113 -4.83 2.16 -3.17
N GLN A 114 -5.01 1.58 -4.34
CA GLN A 114 -3.95 1.40 -5.33
C GLN A 114 -4.53 1.68 -6.72
N ILE A 115 -3.82 2.46 -7.51
CA ILE A 115 -4.25 2.84 -8.85
C ILE A 115 -3.03 2.98 -9.77
N ARG A 116 -3.18 2.52 -11.01
CA ARG A 116 -2.12 2.59 -12.04
C ARG A 116 -2.57 3.48 -13.18
N THR A 117 -1.63 4.23 -13.73
CA THR A 117 -1.78 4.97 -14.98
C THR A 117 -0.68 4.57 -15.96
N ASP A 118 -1.07 4.44 -17.23
CA ASP A 118 -0.16 4.29 -18.37
C ASP A 118 -0.10 5.61 -19.20
N ALA A 119 -0.65 6.72 -18.65
CA ALA A 119 -0.69 8.04 -19.27
C ALA A 119 0.39 9.00 -18.73
N TYR A 120 1.16 8.54 -17.74
CA TYR A 120 2.26 9.28 -17.13
C TYR A 120 3.36 9.59 -18.15
N ARG A 121 4.02 10.74 -17.98
CA ARG A 121 5.25 11.09 -18.70
C ARG A 121 6.24 11.67 -17.70
N THR A 122 7.53 11.46 -17.96
CA THR A 122 8.60 12.06 -17.14
C THR A 122 8.37 13.56 -16.94
N GLY A 123 8.30 13.98 -15.68
CA GLY A 123 8.07 15.37 -15.27
C GLY A 123 6.61 15.70 -14.95
N ASP A 124 5.65 14.84 -15.29
CA ASP A 124 4.27 14.99 -14.81
C ASP A 124 4.24 14.81 -13.28
N ALA A 125 3.35 15.56 -12.62
CA ALA A 125 2.95 15.26 -11.24
C ALA A 125 1.67 14.41 -11.24
N LEU A 126 1.36 13.78 -10.11
CA LEU A 126 0.13 13.02 -9.92
C LEU A 126 -0.67 13.64 -8.77
N ALA A 127 -1.99 13.65 -8.87
CA ALA A 127 -2.86 14.08 -7.78
C ALA A 127 -4.00 13.08 -7.58
N LEU A 128 -4.44 12.94 -6.34
CA LEU A 128 -5.66 12.20 -6.00
C LEU A 128 -6.68 13.15 -5.41
N THR A 129 -7.92 13.04 -5.86
CA THR A 129 -9.08 13.77 -5.30
C THR A 129 -10.20 12.79 -5.00
N VAL A 130 -11.19 13.23 -4.22
CA VAL A 130 -12.46 12.51 -4.05
C VAL A 130 -13.45 13.10 -5.05
N GLU A 131 -14.05 12.26 -5.87
CA GLU A 131 -14.89 12.65 -6.99
C GLU A 131 -16.19 11.84 -7.01
N PRO A 132 -17.25 12.31 -7.66
CA PRO A 132 -18.45 11.51 -7.90
C PRO A 132 -18.14 10.19 -8.61
N GLU A 133 -18.97 9.18 -8.34
CA GLU A 133 -18.90 7.89 -9.02
C GLU A 133 -19.00 8.06 -10.55
N GLY A 134 -18.08 7.42 -11.27
CA GLY A 134 -17.88 7.64 -12.71
C GLY A 134 -16.73 8.61 -13.05
N GLY A 135 -16.22 9.34 -12.05
CA GLY A 135 -15.15 10.32 -12.20
C GLY A 135 -15.64 11.67 -12.73
N SER A 136 -14.69 12.58 -12.90
CA SER A 136 -14.91 13.96 -13.33
C SER A 136 -14.00 14.31 -14.49
N GLU A 137 -14.43 15.29 -15.30
CA GLU A 137 -13.60 15.88 -16.37
C GLU A 137 -12.62 16.94 -15.81
N GLN A 138 -12.93 17.51 -14.65
CA GLN A 138 -12.08 18.43 -13.89
C GLN A 138 -12.23 18.14 -12.40
N PRO A 139 -11.20 18.37 -11.58
CA PRO A 139 -11.30 18.16 -10.13
C PRO A 139 -12.50 18.90 -9.54
N THR A 140 -13.34 18.21 -8.78
CA THR A 140 -14.46 18.83 -8.04
C THR A 140 -14.15 19.05 -6.57
N SER A 141 -13.09 18.41 -6.06
CA SER A 141 -12.57 18.61 -4.71
C SER A 141 -11.08 18.99 -4.71
N GLU A 142 -10.61 19.46 -3.55
CA GLU A 142 -9.18 19.69 -3.36
C GLU A 142 -8.40 18.36 -3.37
N PRO A 143 -7.17 18.34 -3.91
CA PRO A 143 -6.33 17.15 -3.85
C PRO A 143 -6.09 16.68 -2.41
N VAL A 144 -6.37 15.40 -2.15
CA VAL A 144 -6.01 14.75 -0.89
C VAL A 144 -4.51 14.46 -0.81
N VAL A 145 -3.84 14.41 -1.96
CA VAL A 145 -2.38 14.32 -2.09
C VAL A 145 -1.93 14.77 -3.47
N VAL A 146 -0.73 15.36 -3.54
CA VAL A 146 0.00 15.65 -4.77
C VAL A 146 1.39 15.02 -4.69
N LEU A 147 1.75 14.24 -5.70
CA LEU A 147 3.01 13.53 -5.83
C LEU A 147 3.77 14.16 -7.00
N ALA A 148 4.72 15.03 -6.69
CA ALA A 148 5.58 15.69 -7.68
C ALA A 148 6.98 15.05 -7.65
N PRO A 149 7.46 14.47 -8.76
CA PRO A 149 8.86 14.07 -8.88
C PRO A 149 9.78 15.30 -8.78
N ALA A 150 11.01 15.07 -8.30
CA ALA A 150 12.01 16.09 -8.07
C ALA A 150 12.64 16.65 -9.36
#